data_AF-A0A7C0YVR9-F1
#
_entry.id   AF-A0A7C0YVR9-F1
#
_cell.length_a   1.000
_cell.length_b   1.000
_cell.length_c   1.000
_cell.angle_alpha   90.00
_cell.angle_beta   90.00
_cell.angle_gamma   90.00
#
_symmetry.space_group_name_H-M   'P 1'
#
loop_
_entity.id
_entity.type
_entity.pdbx_description
1 polymer ?
#
loop_
_entity_poly.entity_id
_entity_poly.type
_entity_poly.pdbx_seq_one_letter_code
_entity_poly.pdbx_strand_id
1 'polypeptide(L)'
;MSRKFAETLRSRPFRLIVLVLFFAAFFAHARLLFLLALGLAIFASAVRHFSWGRRVLDILVFMALAAIAVQLLAYRHAVKVRNFVESMSPVSLEEVPDGAYVGEAWGANGPISVRVVVKDHRFERLDLLSYREQVYAFDDVIAHLRELKNTDLSEFYPFAFRGWIAVAGLQRAIENAILTQHPRYPKPPRWVAAVYRLASHRPDKIAFNALFVLFIVFLAFDYSLGPVLFEGTGQSLNCYNCQACVGVCPVKQVGEYAFPITLVVEARLGRFDRVRELAKYCVACGRCAGKCPVGNSAPSIAAACVIISKKRKAAGV
;
A
#
# COMPACT_ATOMS: atom_id res chain seq x y z
N MET A 1 3.12 -27.06 -18.92
CA MET A 1 2.60 -25.75 -18.48
C MET A 1 2.28 -24.93 -19.72
N SER A 2 1.00 -24.66 -20.00
CA SER A 2 0.52 -24.09 -21.27
C SER A 2 1.09 -22.69 -21.55
N ARG A 3 1.47 -22.43 -22.81
CA ARG A 3 2.00 -21.13 -23.29
C ARG A 3 1.09 -19.95 -22.90
N LYS A 4 -0.24 -20.15 -22.88
CA LYS A 4 -1.24 -19.17 -22.42
C LYS A 4 -1.12 -18.82 -20.93
N PHE A 5 -0.78 -19.79 -20.09
CA PHE A 5 -0.62 -19.56 -18.65
C PHE A 5 0.64 -18.73 -18.36
N ALA A 6 1.73 -18.99 -19.10
CA ALA A 6 2.95 -18.18 -19.05
C ALA A 6 2.72 -16.74 -19.56
N GLU A 7 1.86 -16.54 -20.57
CA GLU A 7 1.45 -15.21 -21.05
C GLU A 7 0.58 -14.46 -20.03
N THR A 8 -0.33 -15.14 -19.33
CA THR A 8 -1.21 -14.53 -18.32
C THR A 8 -0.39 -14.06 -17.11
N LEU A 9 0.55 -14.89 -16.63
CA LEU A 9 1.51 -14.56 -15.58
C LEU A 9 2.37 -13.32 -15.89
N ARG A 10 2.59 -13.02 -17.17
CA ARG A 10 3.43 -11.92 -17.64
C ARG A 10 2.66 -10.64 -17.95
N SER A 11 1.33 -10.68 -17.97
CA SER A 11 0.51 -9.49 -18.25
C SER A 11 0.64 -8.45 -17.12
N ARG A 12 0.83 -7.16 -17.47
CA ARG A 12 0.90 -6.04 -16.50
C ARG A 12 -0.23 -6.06 -15.46
N PRO A 13 -1.52 -6.24 -15.81
CA PRO A 13 -2.59 -6.31 -14.82
C PRO A 13 -2.42 -7.51 -13.85
N PHE A 14 -2.03 -8.68 -14.33
CA PHE A 14 -1.81 -9.83 -13.45
C PHE A 14 -0.62 -9.61 -12.51
N ARG A 15 0.50 -9.05 -13.02
CA ARG A 15 1.65 -8.69 -12.17
C ARG A 15 1.24 -7.71 -11.08
N LEU A 16 0.47 -6.68 -11.43
CA LEU A 16 -0.07 -5.71 -10.46
C LEU A 16 -0.95 -6.39 -9.41
N ILE A 17 -1.85 -7.30 -9.82
CA ILE A 17 -2.72 -8.03 -8.88
C ILE A 17 -1.89 -8.89 -7.90
N VAL A 18 -0.96 -9.71 -8.41
CA VAL A 18 -0.10 -10.55 -7.58
C VAL A 18 0.72 -9.70 -6.61
N LEU A 19 1.23 -8.56 -7.06
CA LEU A 19 2.04 -7.67 -6.25
C LEU A 19 1.22 -6.96 -5.16
N VAL A 20 0.00 -6.52 -5.50
CA VAL A 20 -0.94 -5.94 -4.53
C VAL A 20 -1.34 -6.99 -3.49
N LEU A 21 -1.57 -8.24 -3.88
CA LEU A 21 -1.85 -9.35 -2.96
C LEU A 21 -0.63 -9.69 -2.08
N PHE A 22 0.57 -9.71 -2.65
CA PHE A 22 1.82 -9.88 -1.92
C PHE A 22 1.99 -8.79 -0.86
N PHE A 23 1.83 -7.52 -1.23
CA PHE A 23 1.94 -6.43 -0.26
C PHE A 23 0.81 -6.42 0.76
N ALA A 24 -0.41 -6.78 0.39
CA ALA A 24 -1.50 -6.98 1.34
C ALA A 24 -1.18 -8.09 2.35
N ALA A 25 -0.44 -9.13 1.96
CA ALA A 25 -0.01 -10.20 2.88
C ALA A 25 1.07 -9.72 3.86
N PHE A 26 2.14 -9.09 3.37
CA PHE A 26 3.31 -8.68 4.17
C PHE A 26 3.10 -7.39 4.98
N PHE A 27 2.28 -6.45 4.48
CA PHE A 27 1.99 -5.18 5.14
C PHE A 27 0.59 -5.21 5.72
N ALA A 28 0.43 -5.85 6.87
CA ALA A 28 -0.85 -5.95 7.59
C ALA A 28 -1.51 -4.57 7.80
N HIS A 29 -0.71 -3.53 8.04
CA HIS A 29 -1.17 -2.14 8.25
C HIS A 29 -1.79 -1.49 7.00
N ALA A 30 -1.39 -1.89 5.79
CA ALA A 30 -1.89 -1.33 4.53
C ALA A 30 -2.80 -2.28 3.75
N ARG A 31 -3.07 -3.46 4.30
CA ARG A 31 -3.86 -4.53 3.67
C ARG A 31 -5.21 -4.05 3.16
N LEU A 32 -5.93 -3.27 3.96
CA LEU A 32 -7.23 -2.71 3.55
C LEU A 32 -7.14 -1.74 2.39
N LEU A 33 -6.13 -0.84 2.39
CA LEU A 33 -5.91 0.10 1.29
C LEU A 33 -5.59 -0.64 -0.01
N PHE A 34 -4.73 -1.66 0.07
CA PHE A 34 -4.39 -2.50 -1.07
C PHE A 34 -5.59 -3.29 -1.60
N LEU A 35 -6.37 -3.92 -0.72
CA LEU A 35 -7.59 -4.65 -1.11
C LEU A 35 -8.67 -3.73 -1.67
N LEU A 36 -8.80 -2.52 -1.14
CA LEU A 36 -9.73 -1.51 -1.65
C LEU A 36 -9.29 -1.00 -3.04
N ALA A 37 -8.02 -0.68 -3.23
CA ALA A 37 -7.47 -0.29 -4.52
C ALA A 37 -7.63 -1.41 -5.57
N LEU A 38 -7.37 -2.67 -5.17
CA LEU A 38 -7.59 -3.85 -6.01
C LEU A 38 -9.08 -4.01 -6.38
N GLY A 39 -9.96 -3.89 -5.38
CA GLY A 39 -11.41 -3.97 -5.58
C GLY A 39 -11.92 -2.88 -6.53
N LEU A 40 -11.47 -1.64 -6.36
CA LEU A 40 -11.81 -0.52 -7.26
C LEU A 40 -11.29 -0.74 -8.69
N ALA A 41 -10.08 -1.26 -8.84
CA ALA A 41 -9.51 -1.55 -10.17
C ALA A 41 -10.27 -2.68 -10.88
N ILE A 42 -10.60 -3.76 -10.16
CA ILE A 42 -11.41 -4.86 -10.69
C ILE A 42 -12.81 -4.34 -11.05
N PHE A 43 -13.42 -3.55 -10.17
CA PHE A 43 -14.74 -2.95 -10.39
C PHE A 43 -14.73 -2.05 -11.64
N ALA A 44 -13.77 -1.13 -11.77
CA ALA A 44 -13.65 -0.25 -12.93
C ALA A 44 -13.41 -1.03 -14.23
N SER A 45 -12.60 -2.09 -14.19
CA SER A 45 -12.38 -2.99 -15.33
C SER A 45 -13.66 -3.74 -15.71
N ALA A 46 -14.39 -4.24 -14.72
CA ALA A 46 -15.62 -4.99 -14.94
C ALA A 46 -16.77 -4.09 -15.42
N VAL A 47 -16.86 -2.84 -14.98
CA VAL A 47 -17.79 -1.84 -15.52
C VAL A 47 -17.49 -1.51 -16.99
N ARG A 48 -16.22 -1.44 -17.38
CA ARG A 48 -15.83 -1.12 -18.77
C ARG A 48 -16.00 -2.27 -19.75
N HIS A 49 -15.78 -3.50 -19.33
CA HIS A 49 -15.77 -4.66 -20.24
C HIS A 49 -17.02 -5.53 -20.20
N PHE A 50 -17.89 -5.34 -19.21
CA PHE A 50 -19.04 -6.22 -19.00
C PHE A 50 -20.32 -5.42 -19.16
N SER A 51 -21.18 -5.80 -20.11
CA SER A 51 -22.56 -5.35 -20.17
C SER A 51 -23.34 -6.08 -19.06
N TRP A 52 -23.39 -5.48 -17.87
CA TRP A 52 -23.99 -6.11 -16.69
C TRP A 52 -25.46 -6.43 -16.93
N GLY A 53 -25.81 -7.71 -16.84
CA GLY A 53 -27.21 -8.13 -16.72
C GLY A 53 -27.76 -7.69 -15.36
N ARG A 54 -29.03 -7.28 -15.31
CA ARG A 54 -29.71 -6.70 -14.13
C ARG A 54 -29.43 -7.46 -12.82
N ARG A 55 -29.47 -8.79 -12.87
CA ARG A 55 -29.22 -9.68 -11.70
C ARG A 55 -27.85 -9.50 -11.05
N VAL A 56 -26.80 -9.24 -11.84
CA VAL A 56 -25.44 -9.10 -11.30
C VAL A 56 -25.27 -7.74 -10.63
N LEU A 57 -25.94 -6.71 -11.17
CA LEU A 57 -26.02 -5.39 -10.55
C LEU A 57 -26.73 -5.48 -9.18
N ASP A 58 -27.85 -6.21 -9.12
CA ASP A 58 -28.64 -6.38 -7.89
C ASP A 58 -27.81 -7.06 -6.78
N ILE A 59 -27.02 -8.08 -7.11
CA ILE A 59 -26.13 -8.78 -6.15
C ILE A 59 -25.05 -7.83 -5.62
N LEU A 60 -24.42 -7.02 -6.47
CA LEU A 60 -23.39 -6.07 -6.04
C LEU A 60 -23.97 -4.98 -5.13
N VAL A 61 -25.14 -4.44 -5.48
CA VAL A 61 -25.83 -3.45 -4.66
C VAL A 61 -26.19 -4.04 -3.30
N PHE A 62 -26.70 -5.28 -3.27
CA PHE A 62 -26.99 -5.98 -2.01
C PHE A 62 -25.74 -6.17 -1.15
N MET A 63 -24.62 -6.63 -1.73
CA MET A 63 -23.35 -6.79 -1.03
C MET A 63 -22.81 -5.46 -0.48
N ALA A 64 -22.92 -4.37 -1.25
CA ALA A 64 -22.52 -3.04 -0.80
C ALA A 64 -23.40 -2.54 0.35
N LEU A 65 -24.72 -2.69 0.26
CA LEU A 65 -25.64 -2.34 1.34
C LEU A 65 -25.40 -3.17 2.60
N ALA A 66 -25.14 -4.47 2.46
CA ALA A 66 -24.78 -5.34 3.58
C ALA A 66 -23.47 -4.89 4.25
N ALA A 67 -22.44 -4.54 3.47
CA ALA A 67 -21.18 -4.02 4.00
C ALA A 67 -21.38 -2.68 4.74
N ILE A 68 -22.20 -1.77 4.20
CA ILE A 68 -22.56 -0.50 4.86
C ILE A 68 -23.30 -0.76 6.17
N ALA A 69 -24.26 -1.68 6.18
CA ALA A 69 -25.01 -2.03 7.39
C ALA A 69 -24.09 -2.60 8.49
N VAL A 70 -23.17 -3.50 8.12
CA VAL A 70 -22.15 -4.04 9.04
C VAL A 70 -21.27 -2.92 9.60
N GLN A 71 -20.84 -1.98 8.76
CA GLN A 71 -20.01 -0.84 9.17
C GLN A 71 -20.76 0.10 10.13
N LEU A 72 -22.04 0.39 9.86
CA LEU A 72 -22.89 1.20 10.71
C LEU A 72 -23.10 0.56 12.09
N LEU A 73 -23.34 -0.74 12.13
CA LEU A 73 -23.48 -1.47 13.39
C LEU A 73 -22.18 -1.46 14.19
N ALA A 74 -21.04 -1.71 13.54
CA ALA A 74 -19.72 -1.60 14.16
C ALA A 74 -19.52 -0.18 14.75
N TYR A 75 -19.78 0.86 13.95
CA TYR A 75 -19.67 2.25 14.38
C TYR A 75 -20.51 2.57 15.61
N ARG A 76 -21.77 2.11 15.67
CA ARG A 76 -22.62 2.28 16.87
C ARG A 76 -22.01 1.66 18.11
N HIS A 77 -21.38 0.49 17.99
CA HIS A 77 -20.67 -0.14 19.11
C HIS A 77 -19.44 0.68 19.54
N ALA A 78 -18.62 1.20 18.61
CA ALA A 78 -17.51 2.09 19.01
C ALA A 78 -18.00 3.36 19.69
N VAL A 79 -19.07 3.99 19.21
CA VAL A 79 -19.62 5.17 19.87
C VAL A 79 -20.05 4.83 21.29
N LYS A 80 -20.70 3.68 21.51
CA LYS A 80 -21.09 3.24 22.85
C LYS A 80 -19.89 3.01 23.78
N VAL A 81 -18.81 2.38 23.27
CA VAL A 81 -17.57 2.19 24.04
C VAL A 81 -16.89 3.53 24.34
N ARG A 82 -16.78 4.42 23.34
CA ARG A 82 -16.18 5.75 23.51
C ARG A 82 -16.93 6.57 24.55
N ASN A 83 -18.25 6.65 24.43
CA ASN A 83 -19.07 7.40 25.38
C ASN A 83 -18.95 6.83 26.80
N PHE A 84 -18.80 5.50 26.95
CA PHE A 84 -18.56 4.88 28.25
C PHE A 84 -17.20 5.28 28.84
N VAL A 85 -16.14 5.22 28.04
CA VAL A 85 -14.80 5.63 28.46
C VAL A 85 -14.76 7.11 28.82
N GLU A 86 -15.34 7.98 27.99
CA GLU A 86 -15.44 9.42 28.25
C GLU A 86 -16.24 9.73 29.52
N SER A 87 -17.29 8.97 29.81
CA SER A 87 -18.09 9.16 31.04
C SER A 87 -17.37 8.74 32.33
N MET A 88 -16.31 7.92 32.21
CA MET A 88 -15.55 7.38 33.34
C MET A 88 -14.14 7.97 33.46
N SER A 89 -13.72 8.84 32.53
CA SER A 89 -12.38 9.44 32.50
C SER A 89 -12.41 10.85 33.12
N PRO A 90 -11.48 11.20 34.04
CA PRO A 90 -10.42 10.34 34.58
C PRO A 90 -10.95 9.31 35.58
N VAL A 91 -10.40 8.10 35.57
CA VAL A 91 -10.85 6.99 36.40
C VAL A 91 -10.33 7.15 37.82
N SER A 92 -11.22 7.14 38.82
CA SER A 92 -10.84 7.08 40.23
C SER A 92 -10.46 5.65 40.62
N LEU A 93 -9.31 5.47 41.29
CA LEU A 93 -8.85 4.15 41.73
C LEU A 93 -9.62 3.61 42.94
N GLU A 94 -10.40 4.45 43.62
CA GLU A 94 -11.25 4.04 44.75
C GLU A 94 -12.32 3.02 44.33
N GLU A 95 -12.75 3.07 43.08
CA GLU A 95 -13.76 2.15 42.52
C GLU A 95 -13.13 0.95 41.79
N VAL A 96 -11.80 0.88 41.76
CA VAL A 96 -11.04 -0.14 41.04
C VAL A 96 -10.64 -1.24 42.02
N PRO A 97 -11.02 -2.51 41.78
CA PRO A 97 -10.53 -3.62 42.57
C PRO A 97 -9.02 -3.77 42.49
N ASP A 98 -8.42 -4.34 43.53
CA ASP A 98 -7.00 -4.66 43.50
C ASP A 98 -6.71 -5.76 42.48
N GLY A 99 -5.62 -5.60 41.73
CA GLY A 99 -5.26 -6.53 40.67
C GLY A 99 -4.23 -6.00 39.68
N ALA A 100 -3.81 -6.90 38.77
CA ALA A 100 -2.92 -6.58 37.67
C ALA A 100 -3.70 -6.53 36.35
N TYR A 101 -3.60 -5.40 35.67
CA TYR A 101 -4.36 -5.06 34.48
C TYR A 101 -3.43 -4.80 33.30
N VAL A 102 -3.83 -5.19 32.09
CA VAL A 102 -3.05 -4.94 30.87
C VAL A 102 -3.89 -4.15 29.90
N GLY A 103 -3.34 -3.04 29.41
CA GLY A 103 -4.01 -2.14 28.49
C GLY A 103 -3.09 -1.70 27.37
N GLU A 104 -3.71 -1.27 26.27
CA GLU A 104 -3.02 -0.75 25.10
C GLU A 104 -3.75 0.49 24.58
N ALA A 105 -2.99 1.52 24.22
CA ALA A 105 -3.52 2.69 23.53
C ALA A 105 -2.48 3.30 22.58
N TRP A 106 -2.91 4.21 21.71
CA TRP A 106 -2.04 4.85 20.74
C TRP A 106 -1.37 6.11 21.31
N GLY A 107 -0.04 6.15 21.21
CA GLY A 107 0.81 7.33 21.40
C GLY A 107 1.08 8.08 20.09
N ALA A 108 2.09 8.95 20.11
CA ALA A 108 2.51 9.77 18.99
C ALA A 108 3.23 8.98 17.89
N ASN A 109 4.03 7.98 18.29
CA ASN A 109 4.93 7.21 17.43
C ASN A 109 4.54 5.72 17.32
N GLY A 110 3.52 5.27 18.04
CA GLY A 110 3.03 3.89 17.97
C GLY A 110 2.10 3.50 19.11
N PRO A 111 1.69 2.22 19.18
CA PRO A 111 0.96 1.71 20.34
C PRO A 111 1.86 1.66 21.59
N ILE A 112 1.26 1.97 22.73
CA ILE A 112 1.82 1.91 24.08
C ILE A 112 1.04 0.82 24.82
N SER A 113 1.73 -0.25 25.20
CA SER A 113 1.19 -1.35 26.00
C SER A 113 1.73 -1.25 27.42
N VAL A 114 0.83 -1.28 28.40
CA VAL A 114 1.18 -1.14 29.82
C VAL A 114 0.59 -2.27 30.65
N ARG A 115 1.27 -2.61 31.75
CA ARG A 115 0.73 -3.40 32.84
C ARG A 115 0.64 -2.54 34.08
N VAL A 116 -0.56 -2.39 34.62
CA VAL A 116 -0.88 -1.59 35.80
C VAL A 116 -1.19 -2.54 36.95
N VAL A 117 -0.54 -2.36 38.09
CA VAL A 117 -0.87 -3.08 39.33
C VAL A 117 -1.50 -2.08 40.29
N VAL A 118 -2.75 -2.33 40.67
CA VAL A 118 -3.51 -1.54 41.64
C VAL A 118 -3.60 -2.31 42.94
N LYS A 119 -3.27 -1.66 44.06
CA LYS A 119 -3.35 -2.20 45.40
C LYS A 119 -3.78 -1.13 46.38
N ASP A 120 -4.68 -1.46 47.31
CA ASP A 120 -5.22 -0.53 48.30
C ASP A 120 -5.75 0.76 47.65
N HIS A 121 -6.42 0.63 46.50
CA HIS A 121 -6.95 1.75 45.70
C HIS A 121 -5.88 2.76 45.22
N ARG A 122 -4.63 2.31 45.05
CA ARG A 122 -3.51 3.12 44.54
C ARG A 122 -2.68 2.36 43.51
N PHE A 123 -1.91 3.10 42.71
CA PHE A 123 -0.94 2.49 41.82
C PHE A 123 0.24 1.91 42.62
N GLU A 124 0.42 0.59 42.58
CA GLU A 124 1.59 -0.07 43.14
C GLU A 124 2.76 -0.04 42.15
N ARG A 125 2.47 -0.35 40.88
CA ARG A 125 3.46 -0.47 39.81
C ARG A 125 2.83 -0.23 38.43
N LEU A 126 3.62 0.36 37.54
CA LEU A 126 3.31 0.51 36.12
C LEU A 126 4.49 0.01 35.30
N ASP A 127 4.31 -1.09 34.59
CA ASP A 127 5.33 -1.63 33.68
C ASP A 127 4.99 -1.25 32.24
N LEU A 128 5.93 -0.61 31.54
CA LEU A 128 5.85 -0.38 30.09
C LEU A 128 6.27 -1.66 29.36
N LEU A 129 5.32 -2.37 28.74
CA LEU A 129 5.58 -3.62 28.04
C LEU A 129 6.12 -3.38 26.62
N SER A 130 5.55 -2.41 25.91
CA SER A 130 5.93 -2.04 24.55
C SER A 130 5.61 -0.58 24.31
N TYR A 131 6.59 0.21 23.88
CA TYR A 131 6.41 1.61 23.48
C TYR A 131 7.44 1.96 22.41
N ARG A 132 7.11 2.96 21.58
CA ARG A 132 8.01 3.52 20.56
C ARG A 132 8.31 5.01 20.78
N GLU A 133 7.90 5.51 21.94
CA GLU A 133 8.19 6.88 22.37
C GLU A 133 9.61 6.98 22.91
N GLN A 134 10.12 8.21 23.02
CA GLN A 134 11.42 8.44 23.65
C GLN A 134 11.32 8.15 25.15
N VAL A 135 12.30 7.42 25.69
CA VAL A 135 12.30 6.88 27.07
C VAL A 135 12.04 7.96 28.12
N TYR A 136 12.65 9.14 27.97
CA TYR A 136 12.51 10.27 28.89
C TYR A 136 11.08 10.84 29.00
N ALA A 137 10.17 10.50 28.09
CA ALA A 137 8.81 11.03 28.11
C ALA A 137 7.94 10.46 29.26
N PHE A 138 8.35 9.34 29.87
CA PHE A 138 7.54 8.63 30.86
C PHE A 138 8.22 8.49 32.23
N ASP A 139 9.52 8.71 32.35
CA ASP A 139 10.26 8.52 33.61
C ASP A 139 9.68 9.39 34.74
N ASP A 140 9.44 10.66 34.46
CA ASP A 140 8.84 11.60 35.42
C ASP A 140 7.41 11.20 35.80
N VAL A 141 6.63 10.71 34.83
CA VAL A 141 5.25 10.28 35.05
C VAL A 141 5.22 9.03 35.93
N ILE A 142 6.09 8.05 35.66
CA ILE A 142 6.16 6.79 36.42
C ILE A 142 6.63 7.04 37.85
N ALA A 143 7.56 7.98 38.05
CA ALA A 143 8.04 8.35 39.38
C ALA A 143 6.93 8.91 40.28
N HIS A 144 6.08 9.78 39.73
CA HIS A 144 5.01 10.45 40.47
C HIS A 144 3.66 9.70 40.43
N LEU A 145 3.57 8.61 39.65
CA LEU A 145 2.33 7.85 39.48
C LEU A 145 1.75 7.33 40.81
N ARG A 146 2.61 6.97 41.77
CA ARG A 146 2.20 6.45 43.10
C ARG A 146 1.47 7.47 43.96
N GLU A 147 1.67 8.75 43.67
CA GLU A 147 1.05 9.86 44.41
C GLU A 147 -0.36 10.14 43.88
N LEU A 148 -0.67 9.68 42.66
CA LEU A 148 -1.96 9.83 42.03
C LEU A 148 -2.99 8.84 42.60
N LYS A 149 -4.20 9.35 42.81
CA LYS A 149 -5.39 8.55 43.17
C LYS A 149 -6.32 8.27 41.99
N ASN A 150 -6.02 8.86 40.84
CA ASN A 150 -6.81 8.75 39.62
C ASN A 150 -5.88 8.62 38.40
N THR A 151 -6.45 8.37 37.23
CA THR A 151 -5.69 8.26 35.98
C THR A 151 -5.39 9.59 35.30
N ASP A 152 -5.63 10.73 35.95
CA ASP A 152 -5.42 12.04 35.33
C ASP A 152 -3.94 12.38 35.24
N LEU A 153 -3.40 12.44 34.02
CA LEU A 153 -2.01 12.81 33.75
C LEU A 153 -1.87 14.22 33.16
N SER A 154 -2.94 15.02 33.21
CA SER A 154 -2.95 16.38 32.63
C SER A 154 -1.90 17.31 33.24
N GLU A 155 -1.55 17.11 34.51
CA GLU A 155 -0.47 17.83 35.19
C GLU A 155 0.89 17.63 34.51
N PHE A 156 1.12 16.49 33.84
CA PHE A 156 2.38 16.20 33.16
C PHE A 156 2.42 16.73 31.71
N TYR A 157 1.32 17.26 31.18
CA TYR A 157 1.26 17.78 29.81
C TYR A 157 2.21 18.98 29.56
N PRO A 158 2.35 19.97 30.47
CA PRO A 158 3.24 21.11 30.28
C PRO A 158 4.73 20.73 30.32
N PHE A 159 5.09 19.70 31.08
CA PHE A 159 6.47 19.24 31.24
C PHE A 159 6.96 18.42 30.05
N ALA A 160 6.03 17.84 29.28
CA ALA A 160 6.33 17.06 28.09
C ALA A 160 6.43 17.97 26.84
N PHE A 161 7.58 18.63 26.62
CA PHE A 161 7.82 19.42 25.39
C PHE A 161 7.63 18.53 24.14
N ARG A 162 6.57 18.79 23.36
CA ARG A 162 6.09 17.94 22.24
C ARG A 162 5.67 16.50 22.62
N GLY A 163 5.65 16.16 23.90
CA GLY A 163 5.32 14.83 24.43
C GLY A 163 3.88 14.67 24.96
N TRP A 164 3.06 15.74 24.98
CA TRP A 164 1.66 15.65 25.47
C TRP A 164 0.82 14.57 24.78
N ILE A 165 1.08 14.28 23.49
CA ILE A 165 0.41 13.19 22.76
C ILE A 165 0.83 11.82 23.30
N ALA A 166 2.10 11.66 23.69
CA ALA A 166 2.61 10.44 24.29
C ALA A 166 2.05 10.25 25.70
N VAL A 167 2.01 11.31 26.52
CA VAL A 167 1.43 11.27 27.88
C VAL A 167 -0.08 10.99 27.82
N ALA A 168 -0.83 11.64 26.93
CA ALA A 168 -2.24 11.34 26.70
C ALA A 168 -2.45 9.90 26.18
N GLY A 169 -1.52 9.39 25.37
CA GLY A 169 -1.49 7.99 24.94
C GLY A 169 -1.29 7.03 26.12
N LEU A 170 -0.37 7.35 27.03
CA LEU A 170 -0.12 6.59 28.25
C LEU A 170 -1.34 6.60 29.18
N GLN A 171 -1.96 7.76 29.42
CA GLN A 171 -3.20 7.87 30.20
C GLN A 171 -4.29 6.94 29.64
N ARG A 172 -4.53 7.00 28.33
CA ARG A 172 -5.52 6.11 27.67
C ARG A 172 -5.15 4.64 27.79
N ALA A 173 -3.87 4.29 27.80
CA ALA A 173 -3.43 2.90 27.95
C ALA A 173 -3.73 2.38 29.37
N ILE A 174 -3.50 3.21 30.39
CA ILE A 174 -3.84 2.92 31.79
C ILE A 174 -5.36 2.81 31.96
N GLU A 175 -6.12 3.78 31.45
CA GLU A 175 -7.59 3.76 31.48
C GLU A 175 -8.15 2.53 30.79
N ASN A 176 -7.63 2.15 29.61
CA ASN A 176 -8.04 0.93 28.93
C ASN A 176 -7.71 -0.35 29.73
N ALA A 177 -6.57 -0.39 30.44
CA ALA A 177 -6.21 -1.52 31.28
C ALA A 177 -7.27 -1.77 32.37
N ILE A 178 -7.70 -0.68 33.02
CA ILE A 178 -8.64 -0.72 34.14
C ILE A 178 -10.09 -0.90 33.66
N LEU A 179 -10.54 -0.04 32.73
CA LEU A 179 -11.94 0.01 32.30
C LEU A 179 -12.40 -1.26 31.58
N THR A 180 -11.50 -1.96 30.88
CA THR A 180 -11.87 -3.21 30.19
C THR A 180 -12.31 -4.32 31.13
N GLN A 181 -11.89 -4.28 32.40
CA GLN A 181 -12.32 -5.23 33.44
C GLN A 181 -13.57 -4.78 34.18
N HIS A 182 -14.02 -3.54 33.99
CA HIS A 182 -15.19 -3.02 34.69
C HIS A 182 -16.47 -3.79 34.28
N PRO A 183 -17.36 -4.17 35.23
CA PRO A 183 -18.55 -4.97 34.92
C PRO A 183 -19.48 -4.37 33.87
N ARG A 184 -19.57 -3.02 33.82
CA ARG A 184 -20.40 -2.28 32.86
C ARG A 184 -19.72 -2.01 31.51
N TYR A 185 -18.48 -2.46 31.31
CA TYR A 185 -17.76 -2.20 30.06
C TYR A 185 -18.48 -2.84 28.85
N PRO A 186 -18.82 -2.07 27.80
CA PRO A 186 -19.51 -2.61 26.65
C PRO A 186 -18.62 -3.59 25.87
N LYS A 187 -18.83 -4.90 26.04
CA LYS A 187 -18.10 -5.94 25.28
C LYS A 187 -18.73 -6.09 23.89
N PRO A 188 -18.03 -5.74 22.80
CA PRO A 188 -18.57 -5.92 21.45
C PRO A 188 -18.70 -7.41 21.13
N PRO A 189 -19.71 -7.82 20.33
CA PRO A 189 -19.83 -9.19 19.87
C PRO A 189 -18.63 -9.58 18.99
N ARG A 190 -18.31 -10.89 18.94
CA ARG A 190 -17.10 -11.41 18.27
C ARG A 190 -16.92 -10.94 16.82
N TRP A 191 -18.01 -10.79 16.06
CA TRP A 191 -17.98 -10.33 14.68
C TRP A 191 -17.61 -8.84 14.57
N VAL A 192 -18.07 -7.99 15.52
CA VAL A 192 -17.67 -6.58 15.61
C VAL A 192 -16.18 -6.50 15.94
N ALA A 193 -15.69 -7.33 16.86
CA ALA A 193 -14.26 -7.40 17.16
C ALA A 193 -13.42 -7.87 15.96
N ALA A 194 -13.97 -8.71 15.06
CA ALA A 194 -13.30 -9.09 13.82
C ALA A 194 -13.28 -7.94 12.80
N VAL A 195 -14.39 -7.21 12.64
CA VAL A 195 -14.46 -6.01 11.80
C VAL A 195 -13.53 -4.92 12.33
N TYR A 196 -13.51 -4.68 13.64
CA TYR A 196 -12.55 -3.78 14.25
C TYR A 196 -11.13 -4.24 14.02
N ARG A 197 -10.76 -5.50 14.29
CA ARG A 197 -9.39 -5.96 13.97
C ARG A 197 -9.00 -5.73 12.51
N LEU A 198 -9.94 -5.90 11.58
CA LEU A 198 -9.71 -5.61 10.17
C LEU A 198 -9.57 -4.10 9.90
N ALA A 199 -10.41 -3.27 10.51
CA ALA A 199 -10.56 -1.83 10.22
C ALA A 199 -9.78 -0.87 11.14
N SER A 200 -9.38 -1.31 12.34
CA SER A 200 -8.83 -0.47 13.42
C SER A 200 -7.33 -0.26 13.32
N HIS A 201 -6.68 -0.71 12.24
CA HIS A 201 -5.28 -0.44 12.02
C HIS A 201 -5.15 0.98 11.47
N ARG A 202 -4.96 1.95 12.38
CA ARG A 202 -4.53 3.29 11.99
C ARG A 202 -3.13 3.17 11.38
N PRO A 203 -2.91 3.61 10.13
CA PRO A 203 -1.59 3.58 9.54
C PRO A 203 -0.67 4.50 10.35
N ASP A 204 0.35 3.91 10.97
CA ASP A 204 1.44 4.62 11.60
C ASP A 204 2.21 5.42 10.55
N LYS A 205 2.79 6.56 10.95
CA LYS A 205 3.59 7.40 10.03
C LYS A 205 4.72 6.59 9.37
N ILE A 206 5.26 5.62 10.10
CA ILE A 206 6.30 4.72 9.60
C ILE A 206 5.74 3.80 8.53
N ALA A 207 4.61 3.12 8.77
CA ALA A 207 3.94 2.31 7.75
C ALA A 207 3.59 3.14 6.50
N PHE A 208 3.13 4.39 6.66
CA PHE A 208 2.84 5.26 5.52
C PHE A 208 4.10 5.61 4.71
N ASN A 209 5.18 5.98 5.40
CA ASN A 209 6.46 6.26 4.75
C ASN A 209 7.05 5.02 4.06
N ALA A 210 6.97 3.86 4.71
CA ALA A 210 7.39 2.59 4.13
C ALA A 210 6.56 2.26 2.87
N LEU A 211 5.24 2.47 2.92
CA LEU A 211 4.36 2.31 1.77
C LEU A 211 4.75 3.23 0.61
N PHE A 212 5.08 4.48 0.92
CA PHE A 212 5.47 5.49 -0.06
C PHE A 212 6.81 5.17 -0.70
N VAL A 213 7.82 4.79 0.09
CA VAL A 213 9.12 4.33 -0.42
C VAL A 213 8.93 3.10 -1.30
N LEU A 214 8.15 2.13 -0.84
CA LEU A 214 7.85 0.92 -1.57
C LEU A 214 7.09 1.19 -2.88
N PHE A 215 6.16 2.15 -2.88
CA PHE A 215 5.47 2.64 -4.07
C PHE A 215 6.44 3.31 -5.05
N ILE A 216 7.37 4.15 -4.58
CA ILE A 216 8.41 4.76 -5.41
C ILE A 216 9.33 3.69 -6.01
N VAL A 217 9.81 2.76 -5.19
CA VAL A 217 10.63 1.63 -5.64
C VAL A 217 9.87 0.81 -6.66
N PHE A 218 8.58 0.56 -6.44
CA PHE A 218 7.73 -0.14 -7.41
C PHE A 218 7.57 0.64 -8.72
N LEU A 219 7.31 1.95 -8.65
CA LEU A 219 7.22 2.80 -9.83
C LEU A 219 8.54 2.78 -10.60
N ALA A 220 9.66 2.85 -9.89
CA ALA A 220 10.99 2.71 -10.46
C ALA A 220 11.19 1.31 -11.09
N PHE A 221 10.75 0.22 -10.45
CA PHE A 221 10.83 -1.13 -11.00
C PHE A 221 9.90 -1.35 -12.20
N ASP A 222 8.64 -0.91 -12.17
CA ASP A 222 7.71 -1.01 -13.31
C ASP A 222 8.18 -0.12 -14.48
N TYR A 223 8.80 1.03 -14.18
CA TYR A 223 9.42 1.89 -15.19
C TYR A 223 10.73 1.31 -15.74
N SER A 224 11.53 0.63 -14.90
CA SER A 224 12.82 0.03 -15.28
C SER A 224 12.67 -1.34 -15.94
N LEU A 225 11.61 -2.09 -15.60
CA LEU A 225 11.26 -3.40 -16.17
C LEU A 225 10.19 -3.30 -17.28
N GLY A 226 9.49 -2.18 -17.37
CA GLY A 226 8.57 -1.84 -18.46
C GLY A 226 9.16 -1.95 -19.88
N PRO A 227 10.47 -1.76 -20.11
CA PRO A 227 11.06 -1.95 -21.43
C PRO A 227 11.58 -3.37 -21.70
N VAL A 228 11.26 -4.37 -20.87
CA VAL A 228 11.53 -5.78 -21.24
C VAL A 228 10.55 -6.18 -22.34
N LEU A 229 11.08 -6.15 -23.56
CA LEU A 229 10.43 -6.45 -24.83
C LEU A 229 9.67 -7.78 -24.76
N PHE A 230 8.34 -7.73 -24.79
CA PHE A 230 7.52 -8.89 -25.08
C PHE A 230 7.18 -8.91 -26.57
N GLU A 231 7.30 -10.10 -27.16
CA GLU A 231 6.96 -10.35 -28.56
C GLU A 231 5.45 -10.10 -28.78
N GLY A 232 5.09 -9.22 -29.72
CA GLY A 232 3.71 -9.01 -30.17
C GLY A 232 2.86 -7.95 -29.43
N THR A 233 3.39 -7.22 -28.44
CA THR A 233 2.58 -6.25 -27.66
C THR A 233 2.65 -4.79 -28.13
N GLY A 234 3.56 -4.46 -29.06
CA GLY A 234 3.64 -3.10 -29.65
C GLY A 234 3.95 -1.97 -28.65
N GLN A 235 4.40 -2.27 -27.43
CA GLN A 235 4.52 -1.29 -26.34
C GLN A 235 5.77 -0.41 -26.36
N SER A 236 6.31 -0.10 -27.53
CA SER A 236 7.28 0.99 -27.61
C SER A 236 7.07 1.85 -28.87
N LEU A 237 5.84 2.35 -29.01
CA LEU A 237 5.46 3.41 -29.97
C LEU A 237 5.83 4.83 -29.49
N ASN A 238 6.37 4.99 -28.28
CA ASN A 238 6.76 6.29 -27.75
C ASN A 238 8.22 6.57 -28.08
N CYS A 239 8.47 7.46 -29.03
CA CYS A 239 9.78 8.08 -29.24
C CYS A 239 9.68 9.54 -28.75
N TYR A 240 10.48 9.91 -27.75
CA TYR A 240 10.54 11.30 -27.26
C TYR A 240 11.51 12.20 -28.04
N ASN A 241 12.06 11.72 -29.17
CA ASN A 241 13.03 12.46 -29.99
C ASN A 241 14.27 12.99 -29.23
N CYS A 242 14.62 12.41 -28.08
CA CYS A 242 15.83 12.77 -27.32
C CYS A 242 17.14 12.37 -28.01
N GLN A 243 17.08 11.62 -29.12
CA GLN A 243 18.20 11.19 -29.96
C GLN A 243 19.35 10.45 -29.27
N ALA A 244 19.20 10.03 -28.01
CA ALA A 244 20.23 9.28 -27.27
C ALA A 244 20.72 8.01 -28.02
N CYS A 245 19.81 7.33 -28.72
CA CYS A 245 20.14 6.16 -29.55
C CYS A 245 20.96 6.49 -30.80
N VAL A 246 20.90 7.72 -31.31
CA VAL A 246 21.61 8.18 -32.52
C VAL A 246 23.08 8.42 -32.20
N GLY A 247 23.39 8.99 -31.02
CA GLY A 247 24.77 9.30 -30.62
C GLY A 247 25.67 8.07 -30.42
N VAL A 248 25.08 6.91 -30.14
CA VAL A 248 25.82 5.66 -29.89
C VAL A 248 25.87 4.71 -31.11
N CYS A 249 25.17 5.06 -32.18
CA CYS A 249 25.03 4.19 -33.34
C CYS A 249 26.32 4.20 -34.19
N PRO A 250 27.01 3.07 -34.36
CA PRO A 250 28.23 3.04 -35.19
C PRO A 250 27.93 3.27 -36.68
N VAL A 251 26.72 2.92 -37.14
CA VAL A 251 26.26 3.14 -38.52
C VAL A 251 26.23 4.64 -38.87
N LYS A 252 26.03 5.50 -37.87
CA LYS A 252 26.07 6.96 -38.06
C LYS A 252 27.42 7.43 -38.58
N GLN A 253 28.50 6.72 -38.29
CA GLN A 253 29.84 7.10 -38.73
C GLN A 253 30.09 6.78 -40.21
N VAL A 254 29.21 6.00 -40.85
CA VAL A 254 29.46 5.42 -42.18
C VAL A 254 28.39 5.80 -43.22
N GLY A 255 27.22 6.34 -42.82
CA GLY A 255 26.20 6.76 -43.80
C GLY A 255 25.06 7.60 -43.22
N GLU A 256 24.29 8.23 -44.10
CA GLU A 256 23.30 9.28 -43.76
C GLU A 256 21.88 8.79 -43.44
N TYR A 257 21.49 7.54 -43.72
CA TYR A 257 20.06 7.24 -43.91
C TYR A 257 19.43 6.16 -43.01
N ALA A 258 20.14 5.56 -42.06
CA ALA A 258 19.59 4.46 -41.24
C ALA A 258 19.92 4.57 -39.75
N PHE A 259 19.19 5.42 -39.04
CA PHE A 259 19.36 5.58 -37.58
C PHE A 259 18.39 4.70 -36.78
N PRO A 260 18.76 4.31 -35.54
CA PRO A 260 17.87 3.61 -34.62
C PRO A 260 16.51 4.31 -34.44
N ILE A 261 16.51 5.65 -34.37
CA ILE A 261 15.28 6.45 -34.26
C ILE A 261 14.39 6.33 -35.51
N THR A 262 14.98 6.31 -36.71
CA THR A 262 14.25 6.14 -37.97
C THR A 262 13.53 4.80 -38.00
N LEU A 263 14.18 3.72 -37.54
CA LEU A 263 13.53 2.41 -37.43
C LEU A 263 12.31 2.45 -36.49
N VAL A 264 12.41 3.16 -35.36
CA VAL A 264 11.29 3.31 -34.40
C VAL A 264 10.15 4.13 -35.01
N VAL A 265 10.46 5.24 -35.70
CA VAL A 265 9.44 6.12 -36.32
C VAL A 265 8.76 5.40 -37.49
N GLU A 266 9.50 4.75 -38.36
CA GLU A 266 8.95 3.99 -39.49
C GLU A 266 8.09 2.82 -39.03
N ALA A 267 8.48 2.14 -37.94
CA ALA A 267 7.66 1.11 -37.31
C ALA A 267 6.36 1.69 -36.75
N ARG A 268 6.40 2.89 -36.16
CA ARG A 268 5.21 3.60 -35.67
C ARG A 268 4.27 4.02 -36.79
N LEU A 269 4.82 4.44 -37.93
CA LEU A 269 4.05 4.79 -39.12
C LEU A 269 3.50 3.56 -39.87
N GLY A 270 3.76 2.34 -39.38
CA GLY A 270 3.30 1.10 -39.99
C GLY A 270 4.02 0.75 -41.31
N ARG A 271 5.11 1.45 -41.64
CA ARG A 271 5.89 1.29 -42.88
C ARG A 271 6.88 0.13 -42.74
N PHE A 272 6.36 -1.07 -42.50
CA PHE A 272 7.19 -2.23 -42.16
C PHE A 272 8.16 -2.67 -43.27
N ASP A 273 7.84 -2.42 -44.54
CA ASP A 273 8.76 -2.68 -45.65
C ASP A 273 9.97 -1.74 -45.64
N ARG A 274 9.75 -0.47 -45.29
CA ARG A 274 10.84 0.49 -45.08
C ARG A 274 11.70 0.10 -43.88
N VAL A 275 11.08 -0.33 -42.78
CA VAL A 275 11.83 -0.86 -41.62
C VAL A 275 12.67 -2.08 -42.02
N ARG A 276 12.13 -2.99 -42.83
CA ARG A 276 12.87 -4.17 -43.32
C ARG A 276 14.06 -3.80 -44.21
N GLU A 277 13.92 -2.77 -45.05
CA GLU A 277 15.03 -2.25 -45.85
C GLU A 277 16.12 -1.67 -44.96
N LEU A 278 15.73 -0.81 -44.01
CA LEU A 278 16.63 -0.15 -43.07
C LEU A 278 17.28 -1.12 -42.07
N ALA A 279 16.60 -2.22 -41.73
CA ALA A 279 17.08 -3.24 -40.80
C ALA A 279 18.38 -3.91 -41.29
N LYS A 280 18.66 -3.90 -42.60
CA LYS A 280 19.92 -4.42 -43.16
C LYS A 280 21.13 -3.64 -42.68
N TYR A 281 20.97 -2.33 -42.48
CA TYR A 281 22.01 -1.45 -41.97
C TYR A 281 22.10 -1.50 -40.45
N CYS A 282 21.08 -2.02 -39.77
CA CYS A 282 21.15 -2.29 -38.34
C CYS A 282 22.13 -3.45 -38.10
N VAL A 283 23.41 -3.12 -37.93
CA VAL A 283 24.38 -4.03 -37.32
C VAL A 283 23.87 -4.35 -35.92
N ALA A 284 23.60 -5.62 -35.65
CA ALA A 284 23.09 -6.14 -34.38
C ALA A 284 24.03 -5.92 -33.17
N CYS A 285 24.92 -4.93 -33.24
CA CYS A 285 25.81 -4.46 -32.19
C CYS A 285 25.09 -4.05 -30.90
N GLY A 286 23.77 -3.78 -30.96
CA GLY A 286 22.94 -3.57 -29.77
C GLY A 286 23.24 -2.30 -28.96
N ARG A 287 24.17 -1.44 -29.40
CA ARG A 287 24.61 -0.27 -28.61
C ARG A 287 23.49 0.70 -28.25
N CYS A 288 22.45 0.78 -29.07
CA CYS A 288 21.26 1.59 -28.81
C CYS A 288 20.24 0.93 -27.87
N ALA A 289 20.31 -0.38 -27.63
CA ALA A 289 19.30 -1.19 -26.93
C ALA A 289 19.18 -0.90 -25.42
N GLY A 290 20.07 -0.08 -24.86
CA GLY A 290 19.99 0.41 -23.47
C GLY A 290 20.16 1.91 -23.33
N LYS A 291 20.14 2.67 -24.44
CA LYS A 291 20.37 4.13 -24.43
C LYS A 291 19.09 4.93 -24.53
N CYS A 292 17.99 4.29 -24.89
CA CYS A 292 16.71 4.97 -24.97
C CYS A 292 16.11 5.13 -23.56
N PRO A 293 15.78 6.36 -23.11
CA PRO A 293 15.19 6.59 -21.77
C PRO A 293 13.77 6.02 -21.64
N VAL A 294 13.10 5.77 -22.76
CA VAL A 294 11.81 5.03 -22.82
C VAL A 294 11.99 3.54 -23.13
N GLY A 295 13.24 3.09 -23.19
CA GLY A 295 13.61 1.70 -23.39
C GLY A 295 13.26 1.11 -24.76
N ASN A 296 13.16 1.94 -25.80
CA ASN A 296 13.10 1.43 -27.17
C ASN A 296 14.41 0.71 -27.52
N SER A 297 14.28 -0.50 -28.05
CA SER A 297 15.38 -1.25 -28.67
C SER A 297 15.18 -1.32 -30.18
N ALA A 298 15.95 -0.54 -30.94
CA ALA A 298 15.87 -0.55 -32.40
C ALA A 298 16.15 -1.94 -33.03
N PRO A 299 17.11 -2.76 -32.53
CA PRO A 299 17.28 -4.13 -33.03
C PRO A 299 16.04 -5.00 -32.84
N SER A 300 15.39 -4.88 -31.69
CA SER A 300 14.20 -5.67 -31.35
C SER A 300 12.98 -5.23 -32.17
N ILE A 301 12.83 -3.92 -32.38
CA ILE A 301 11.81 -3.35 -33.27
C ILE A 301 12.04 -3.82 -34.71
N ALA A 302 13.27 -3.73 -35.22
CA ALA A 302 13.62 -4.19 -36.56
C ALA A 302 13.30 -5.69 -36.74
N ALA A 303 13.69 -6.54 -35.80
CA ALA A 303 13.39 -7.98 -35.82
C ALA A 303 11.87 -8.25 -35.87
N ALA A 304 11.10 -7.59 -35.00
CA ALA A 304 9.65 -7.73 -34.96
C ALA A 304 8.98 -7.28 -36.27
N CYS A 305 9.39 -6.13 -36.81
CA CYS A 305 8.85 -5.60 -38.07
C CYS A 305 9.19 -6.49 -39.27
N VAL A 306 10.36 -7.13 -39.31
CA VAL A 306 10.72 -8.10 -40.35
C VAL A 306 9.81 -9.33 -40.30
N ILE A 307 9.51 -9.84 -39.09
CA ILE A 307 8.57 -10.96 -38.91
C ILE A 307 7.17 -10.57 -39.40
N ILE A 308 6.69 -9.38 -39.03
CA ILE A 308 5.37 -8.88 -39.45
C ILE A 308 5.31 -8.68 -40.98
N SER A 309 6.31 -8.06 -41.59
CA SER A 309 6.39 -7.88 -43.05
C SER A 309 6.37 -9.23 -43.77
N LYS A 310 7.10 -10.24 -43.28
CA LYS A 310 7.05 -11.61 -43.83
C LYS A 310 5.65 -12.23 -43.73
N LYS A 311 4.97 -12.07 -42.58
CA LYS A 311 3.60 -12.59 -42.38
C LYS A 311 2.59 -11.92 -43.31
N ARG A 312 2.68 -10.59 -43.49
CA ARG A 312 1.81 -9.84 -44.42
C ARG A 312 1.97 -10.32 -45.86
N LYS A 313 3.22 -10.43 -46.33
CA LYS A 313 3.51 -10.98 -47.67
C LYS A 313 2.99 -12.40 -47.85
N ALA A 314 3.10 -13.25 -46.83
CA ALA A 314 2.55 -14.61 -46.88
C ALA A 314 1.01 -14.64 -46.90
N ALA A 315 0.35 -13.60 -46.36
CA ALA A 315 -1.10 -13.45 -46.37
C ALA A 315 -1.64 -12.73 -47.61
N GLY A 316 -0.78 -12.30 -48.55
CA GLY A 316 -1.18 -11.52 -49.73
C GLY A 316 -1.64 -10.10 -49.41
N VAL A 317 -1.24 -9.55 -48.25
CA VAL A 317 -1.57 -8.21 -47.75
C VAL A 317 -0.33 -7.32 -47.75
#